data_AF-A0A2N6VMI8-F1
#
_entry.id   AF-A0A2N6VMI8-F1
#
_cell.length_a   1.000
_cell.length_b   1.000
_cell.length_c   1.000
_cell.angle_alpha   90.00
_cell.angle_beta   90.00
_cell.angle_gamma   90.00
#
_symmetry.space_group_name_H-M   'P 1'
#
loop_
_entity.id
_entity.type
_entity.pdbx_description
1 polymer ?
#
loop_
_entity_poly.entity_id
_entity_poly.type
_entity_poly.pdbx_seq_one_letter_code
_entity_poly.pdbx_strand_id
1 'polypeptide(L)'
;MYVTQHILVERGDLPRSLPTGDSVGVVTMGVEIALGVLALALLPAAIRHDPMEREKSYVGPPEALVASLVILCLWFVTLLAAPAGAVVLISLSARLSPSWTLPAIAASILSVVVHELTYSPLAHEFDYRVALGAICLTLILIGMGTARGIVLRRQLVESFRTRHDAK
;
A
#
# COMPACT_ATOMS: atom_id res chain seq x y z
N MET A 1 15.13 -10.49 3.69
CA MET A 1 16.09 -11.63 3.64
C MET A 1 16.92 -11.68 2.35
N TYR A 2 16.97 -10.60 1.55
CA TYR A 2 17.81 -10.51 0.34
C TYR A 2 19.24 -10.02 0.61
N VAL A 3 19.46 -9.29 1.71
CA VAL A 3 20.78 -8.78 2.09
C VAL A 3 21.71 -9.91 2.54
N THR A 4 21.18 -10.93 3.21
CA THR A 4 21.97 -12.08 3.69
C THR A 4 22.42 -13.01 2.55
N GLN A 5 21.66 -13.10 1.46
CA GLN A 5 22.05 -13.89 0.29
C GLN A 5 23.22 -13.27 -0.48
N HIS A 6 23.27 -11.94 -0.61
CA HIS A 6 24.41 -11.28 -1.25
C HIS A 6 25.73 -11.45 -0.46
N ILE A 7 25.67 -11.49 0.87
CA ILE A 7 26.85 -11.62 1.73
C ILE A 7 27.43 -13.04 1.70
N LEU A 8 26.61 -14.08 1.45
CA LEU A 8 27.10 -15.46 1.35
C LEU A 8 27.68 -15.81 -0.04
N VAL A 9 27.20 -15.18 -1.11
CA VAL A 9 27.73 -15.39 -2.48
C VAL A 9 29.14 -14.78 -2.63
N GLU A 10 29.45 -13.71 -1.91
CA GLU A 10 30.81 -13.13 -1.88
C GLU A 10 31.86 -14.05 -1.24
N ARG A 11 31.43 -15.07 -0.47
CA ARG A 11 32.32 -15.94 0.32
C ARG A 11 32.87 -17.16 -0.46
N GLY A 12 32.51 -17.32 -1.73
CA GLY A 12 33.17 -18.27 -2.65
C GLY A 12 32.83 -19.76 -2.47
N ASP A 13 31.79 -20.12 -1.72
CA ASP A 13 31.52 -21.52 -1.33
C ASP A 13 30.47 -22.27 -2.19
N LEU A 14 30.09 -21.74 -3.36
CA LEU A 14 29.18 -22.44 -4.29
C LEU A 14 29.67 -22.41 -5.74
N PRO A 15 29.58 -23.53 -6.49
CA PRO A 15 30.04 -23.60 -7.87
C PRO A 15 29.23 -22.66 -8.78
N ARG A 16 29.94 -21.73 -9.42
CA ARG A 16 29.43 -20.86 -10.50
C ARG A 16 29.07 -21.69 -11.73
N SER A 17 27.87 -22.26 -11.77
CA SER A 17 27.32 -22.77 -13.02
C SER A 17 25.79 -22.89 -12.97
N LEU A 18 25.12 -21.77 -13.27
CA LEU A 18 23.77 -21.76 -13.83
C LEU A 18 23.79 -20.83 -15.05
N PRO A 19 23.70 -21.36 -16.28
CA PRO A 19 23.72 -20.55 -17.49
C PRO A 19 22.34 -19.94 -17.72
N THR A 20 21.95 -18.95 -16.91
CA THR A 20 20.79 -18.03 -17.09
C THR A 20 20.60 -17.00 -15.94
N GLY A 21 21.55 -16.88 -15.00
CA GLY A 21 21.36 -16.11 -13.76
C GLY A 21 21.23 -14.58 -13.91
N ASP A 22 21.98 -13.97 -14.83
CA ASP A 22 22.02 -12.49 -14.94
C ASP A 22 20.78 -11.91 -15.62
N SER A 23 20.17 -12.65 -16.56
CA SER A 23 19.02 -12.18 -17.32
C SER A 23 17.74 -12.18 -16.49
N VAL A 24 17.54 -13.21 -15.67
CA VAL A 24 16.36 -13.32 -14.79
C VAL A 24 16.41 -12.24 -13.71
N GLY A 25 17.57 -12.00 -13.09
CA GLY A 25 17.73 -10.94 -12.08
C GLY A 25 17.53 -9.53 -12.64
N VAL A 26 18.00 -9.26 -13.86
CA VAL A 26 17.78 -7.96 -14.51
C VAL A 26 16.31 -7.77 -14.88
N VAL A 27 15.63 -8.83 -15.35
CA VAL A 27 14.19 -8.77 -15.68
C VAL A 27 13.34 -8.58 -14.43
N THR A 28 13.61 -9.29 -13.33
CA THR A 28 12.87 -9.12 -12.07
C THR A 28 13.08 -7.72 -11.49
N MET A 29 14.31 -7.21 -11.49
CA MET A 29 14.61 -5.84 -11.07
C MET A 29 13.91 -4.79 -11.94
N GLY A 30 13.87 -5.00 -13.27
CA GLY A 30 13.13 -4.14 -14.19
C GLY A 30 11.63 -4.11 -13.91
N VAL A 31 11.03 -5.27 -13.61
CA VAL A 31 9.62 -5.38 -13.23
C VAL A 31 9.36 -4.68 -11.89
N GLU A 32 10.20 -4.86 -10.87
CA GLU A 32 10.05 -4.18 -9.58
C GLU A 32 10.10 -2.65 -9.73
N ILE A 33 11.03 -2.13 -10.52
CA ILE A 33 11.16 -0.70 -10.79
C ILE A 33 9.92 -0.19 -11.54
N ALA A 34 9.47 -0.91 -12.59
CA ALA A 34 8.30 -0.51 -13.37
C ALA A 34 7.03 -0.47 -12.50
N LEU A 35 6.81 -1.48 -11.65
CA LEU A 35 5.68 -1.52 -10.73
C LEU A 35 5.77 -0.43 -9.65
N GLY A 36 6.98 -0.17 -9.12
CA GLY A 36 7.20 0.91 -8.16
C GLY A 36 6.93 2.29 -8.76
N VAL A 37 7.43 2.56 -9.96
CA VAL A 37 7.18 3.80 -10.70
C VAL A 37 5.70 3.96 -11.02
N LEU A 38 5.02 2.88 -11.44
CA LEU A 38 3.57 2.89 -11.67
C LEU A 38 2.81 3.28 -10.40
N ALA A 39 3.15 2.69 -9.25
CA ALA A 39 2.50 3.02 -7.98
C ALA A 39 2.71 4.49 -7.59
N LEU A 40 3.92 5.02 -7.79
CA LEU A 40 4.21 6.44 -7.52
C LEU A 40 3.49 7.38 -8.49
N ALA A 41 3.39 7.02 -9.78
CA ALA A 41 2.69 7.82 -10.79
C ALA A 41 1.18 7.90 -10.53
N LEU A 42 0.59 6.85 -9.96
CA LEU A 42 -0.84 6.81 -9.60
C LEU A 42 -1.16 7.51 -8.28
N LEU A 43 -0.16 7.81 -7.46
CA LEU A 43 -0.35 8.40 -6.14
C LEU A 43 -1.14 9.73 -6.16
N PRO A 44 -0.89 10.69 -7.08
CA PRO A 44 -1.66 11.93 -7.15
C PRO A 44 -3.15 11.69 -7.43
N ALA A 45 -3.47 10.70 -8.26
CA ALA A 45 -4.86 10.32 -8.56
C ALA A 45 -5.52 9.67 -7.34
N ALA A 46 -4.80 8.80 -6.63
CA ALA A 46 -5.30 8.10 -5.45
C ALA A 46 -5.62 9.03 -4.26
N ILE A 47 -4.81 10.06 -4.03
CA ILE A 47 -5.01 11.01 -2.92
C ILE A 47 -5.95 12.17 -3.27
N ARG A 48 -6.43 12.26 -4.51
CA ARG A 48 -7.30 13.36 -4.95
C ARG A 48 -8.62 13.29 -4.18
N HIS A 49 -8.89 14.33 -3.38
CA HIS A 49 -10.15 14.48 -2.66
C HIS A 49 -11.12 15.32 -3.48
N ASP A 50 -12.34 14.80 -3.68
CA ASP A 50 -13.44 15.57 -4.24
C ASP A 50 -14.18 16.32 -3.11
N PRO A 51 -14.43 17.64 -3.23
CA PRO A 51 -15.23 18.39 -2.26
C PRO A 51 -16.63 17.78 -2.00
N MET A 52 -17.20 17.02 -2.94
CA MET A 52 -18.47 16.30 -2.77
C MET A 52 -18.39 15.10 -1.80
N GLU A 53 -17.20 14.62 -1.43
CA GLU A 53 -17.01 13.54 -0.43
C GLU A 53 -17.52 13.90 0.98
N ARG A 54 -17.92 15.16 1.21
CA ARG A 54 -18.62 15.59 2.43
C ARG A 54 -20.06 15.07 2.52
N GLU A 55 -20.68 14.74 1.40
CA GLU A 55 -22.03 14.19 1.35
C GLU A 55 -22.00 12.68 1.61
N LYS A 56 -22.77 12.21 2.60
CA LYS A 56 -22.80 10.79 3.00
C LYS A 56 -23.24 9.83 1.87
N SER A 57 -23.95 10.34 0.86
CA SER A 57 -24.44 9.55 -0.27
C SER A 57 -23.46 9.49 -1.44
N TYR A 58 -22.41 10.31 -1.43
CA TYR A 58 -21.45 10.37 -2.54
C TYR A 58 -20.36 9.32 -2.33
N VAL A 59 -20.21 8.44 -3.32
CA VAL A 59 -19.26 7.33 -3.29
C VAL A 59 -17.84 7.78 -3.67
N GLY A 60 -17.60 9.08 -3.93
CA GLY A 60 -16.29 9.61 -4.32
C GLY A 60 -15.90 9.28 -5.78
N PRO A 61 -14.79 9.82 -6.30
CA PRO A 61 -14.39 9.63 -7.68
C PRO A 61 -13.87 8.19 -7.93
N PRO A 62 -14.39 7.46 -8.94
CA PRO A 62 -14.01 6.06 -9.18
C PRO A 62 -12.53 5.91 -9.56
N GLU A 63 -11.95 6.92 -10.22
CA GLU A 63 -10.53 6.95 -10.59
C GLU A 63 -9.61 6.88 -9.36
N ALA A 64 -9.94 7.60 -8.29
CA ALA A 64 -9.14 7.60 -7.06
C ALA A 64 -9.24 6.25 -6.34
N LEU A 65 -10.42 5.61 -6.38
CA LEU A 65 -10.61 4.27 -5.81
C LEU A 65 -9.79 3.23 -6.58
N VAL A 66 -9.86 3.22 -7.90
CA VAL A 66 -9.09 2.29 -8.75
C VAL A 66 -7.59 2.51 -8.59
N ALA A 67 -7.11 3.76 -8.65
CA ALA A 67 -5.71 4.10 -8.43
C ALA A 67 -5.22 3.63 -7.06
N SER A 68 -6.04 3.83 -6.02
CA SER A 68 -5.73 3.35 -4.68
C SER A 68 -5.65 1.82 -4.60
N LEU A 69 -6.62 1.11 -5.17
CA LEU A 69 -6.63 -0.36 -5.23
C LEU A 69 -5.38 -0.91 -5.90
N VAL A 70 -4.97 -0.33 -7.04
CA VAL A 70 -3.76 -0.74 -7.75
C VAL A 70 -2.52 -0.55 -6.87
N ILE A 71 -2.38 0.60 -6.21
CA ILE A 71 -1.24 0.87 -5.32
C ILE A 71 -1.22 -0.12 -4.15
N LEU A 72 -2.38 -0.41 -3.53
CA LEU A 72 -2.48 -1.35 -2.42
C LEU A 72 -2.15 -2.78 -2.82
N CYS A 73 -2.54 -3.21 -4.02
CA CYS A 73 -2.14 -4.51 -4.56
C CYS A 73 -0.62 -4.63 -4.73
N LEU A 74 0.06 -3.54 -5.08
CA LEU A 74 1.51 -3.51 -5.32
C LEU A 74 2.35 -3.28 -4.05
N TRP A 75 1.73 -2.80 -2.97
CA TRP A 75 2.44 -2.27 -1.80
C TRP A 75 3.27 -3.31 -1.03
N PHE A 76 2.83 -4.57 -0.96
CA PHE A 76 3.64 -5.67 -0.42
C PHE A 76 4.44 -6.40 -1.49
N VAL A 77 4.22 -6.11 -2.77
CA VAL A 77 4.90 -6.78 -3.89
C VAL A 77 6.27 -6.15 -4.15
N THR A 78 6.40 -4.83 -4.00
CA THR A 78 7.65 -4.10 -4.28
C THR A 78 7.99 -3.10 -3.18
N LEU A 79 9.28 -3.01 -2.83
CA LEU A 79 9.75 -2.08 -1.80
C LEU A 79 9.49 -0.61 -2.18
N LEU A 80 9.54 -0.29 -3.47
CA LEU A 80 9.30 1.05 -4.01
C LEU A 80 7.84 1.49 -3.90
N ALA A 81 6.88 0.57 -3.99
CA ALA A 81 5.46 0.87 -3.85
C ALA A 81 5.01 1.00 -2.38
N ALA A 82 5.81 0.50 -1.42
CA ALA A 82 5.50 0.58 0.00
C ALA A 82 5.22 2.02 0.49
N PRO A 83 6.08 3.03 0.29
CA PRO A 83 5.75 4.38 0.75
C PRO A 83 4.42 4.92 0.16
N ALA A 84 4.12 4.62 -1.11
CA ALA A 84 2.87 5.01 -1.75
C ALA A 84 1.65 4.32 -1.12
N GLY A 85 1.72 3.02 -0.87
CA GLY A 85 0.62 2.28 -0.24
C GLY A 85 0.31 2.71 1.18
N ALA A 86 1.32 3.07 1.98
CA ALA A 86 1.07 3.61 3.33
C ALA A 86 0.30 4.93 3.27
N VAL A 87 0.70 5.83 2.37
CA VAL A 87 0.01 7.12 2.18
C VAL A 87 -1.43 6.90 1.74
N VAL A 88 -1.65 5.98 0.80
CA VAL A 88 -2.98 5.61 0.30
C VAL A 88 -3.83 5.00 1.42
N LEU A 89 -3.31 4.06 2.22
CA LEU A 89 -4.03 3.49 3.36
C LEU A 89 -4.45 4.56 4.36
N ILE A 90 -3.56 5.48 4.70
CA ILE A 90 -3.87 6.58 5.63
C ILE A 90 -4.93 7.51 5.02
N SER A 91 -4.78 7.88 3.73
CA SER A 91 -5.72 8.76 3.03
C SER A 91 -7.11 8.15 2.94
N LEU A 92 -7.20 6.88 2.53
CA LEU A 92 -8.45 6.13 2.45
C LEU A 92 -9.11 5.94 3.80
N SER A 93 -8.33 5.61 4.83
CA SER A 93 -8.86 5.40 6.19
C SER A 93 -9.32 6.72 6.84
N ALA A 94 -8.82 7.86 6.35
CA ALA A 94 -9.34 9.17 6.71
C ALA A 94 -10.65 9.52 5.99
N ARG A 95 -11.00 8.83 4.88
CA ARG A 95 -12.31 8.97 4.22
C ARG A 95 -13.36 8.23 5.04
N LEU A 96 -14.36 8.96 5.51
CA LEU A 96 -15.38 8.49 6.47
C LEU A 96 -16.43 7.52 5.87
N SER A 97 -16.30 7.14 4.60
CA SER A 97 -17.25 6.26 3.93
C SER A 97 -16.78 4.79 3.96
N PRO A 98 -17.57 3.86 4.52
CA PRO A 98 -17.22 2.44 4.58
C PRO A 98 -17.09 1.80 3.18
N SER A 99 -17.62 2.45 2.14
CA SER A 99 -17.45 2.02 0.75
C SER A 99 -15.99 2.07 0.26
N TRP A 100 -15.11 2.79 0.97
CA TRP A 100 -13.69 2.94 0.61
C TRP A 100 -12.76 2.05 1.45
N THR A 101 -13.14 1.78 2.70
CA THR A 101 -12.31 0.99 3.62
C THR A 101 -12.38 -0.51 3.31
N LEU A 102 -13.55 -1.02 2.91
CA LEU A 102 -13.72 -2.45 2.61
C LEU A 102 -12.86 -2.90 1.41
N PRO A 103 -12.87 -2.21 0.24
CA PRO A 103 -12.01 -2.57 -0.88
C PRO A 103 -10.53 -2.40 -0.56
N ALA A 104 -10.17 -1.41 0.28
CA ALA A 104 -8.79 -1.19 0.70
C ALA A 104 -8.23 -2.35 1.54
N ILE A 105 -9.04 -2.84 2.49
CA ILE A 105 -8.69 -4.01 3.30
C ILE A 105 -8.57 -5.24 2.39
N ALA A 106 -9.52 -5.46 1.49
CA ALA A 106 -9.49 -6.58 0.55
C ALA A 106 -8.25 -6.54 -0.35
N ALA A 107 -7.90 -5.36 -0.89
CA ALA A 107 -6.70 -5.15 -1.70
C ALA A 107 -5.41 -5.41 -0.92
N SER A 108 -5.37 -4.99 0.34
CA SER A 108 -4.21 -5.20 1.21
C SER A 108 -3.99 -6.68 1.51
N ILE A 109 -5.07 -7.43 1.81
CA ILE A 109 -5.01 -8.89 1.99
C ILE A 109 -4.58 -9.57 0.68
N LEU A 110 -5.16 -9.16 -0.45
CA LEU A 110 -4.81 -9.71 -1.75
C LEU A 110 -3.34 -9.47 -2.10
N SER A 111 -2.77 -8.32 -1.76
CA SER A 111 -1.35 -8.01 -1.95
C SER A 111 -0.44 -8.98 -1.20
N VAL A 112 -0.78 -9.34 0.04
CA VAL A 112 -0.05 -10.36 0.81
C VAL A 112 -0.14 -11.72 0.11
N VAL A 113 -1.33 -12.13 -0.32
CA VAL A 113 -1.52 -13.40 -1.04
C VAL A 113 -0.73 -13.44 -2.35
N VAL A 114 -0.73 -12.35 -3.12
CA VAL A 114 0.03 -12.24 -4.37
C VAL A 114 1.53 -12.28 -4.11
N HIS A 115 2.02 -11.61 -3.07
CA HIS A 115 3.42 -11.68 -2.66
C HIS A 115 3.82 -13.14 -2.36
N GLU A 116 3.02 -13.82 -1.53
CA GLU A 116 3.24 -15.22 -1.21
C GLU A 116 3.20 -16.10 -2.47
N LEU A 117 2.20 -15.97 -3.35
CA LEU A 117 2.15 -16.76 -4.59
C LEU A 117 3.32 -16.49 -5.55
N THR A 118 3.88 -15.27 -5.51
CA THR A 118 5.01 -14.88 -6.38
C THR A 118 6.34 -15.40 -5.87
N TYR A 119 6.55 -15.39 -4.55
CA TYR A 119 7.85 -15.73 -3.93
C TYR A 119 7.87 -17.10 -3.20
N SER A 120 6.74 -17.66 -2.82
CA SER A 120 6.59 -18.99 -2.19
C SER A 120 7.04 -20.18 -3.05
N PRO A 121 6.92 -20.21 -4.40
CA PRO A 121 7.48 -21.33 -5.16
C PRO A 121 9.02 -21.40 -5.10
N LEU A 122 9.70 -20.33 -4.65
CA LEU A 122 11.16 -20.25 -4.51
C LEU A 122 11.67 -20.46 -3.06
N ALA A 123 10.80 -20.32 -2.05
CA ALA A 123 11.14 -20.45 -0.64
C ALA A 123 10.16 -21.42 0.04
N HIS A 124 10.64 -22.63 0.38
CA HIS A 124 9.84 -23.73 0.92
C HIS A 124 9.25 -23.48 2.34
N GLU A 125 9.38 -22.29 2.92
CA GLU A 125 8.87 -21.96 4.26
C GLU A 125 8.06 -20.68 4.24
N PHE A 126 6.77 -20.79 4.60
CA PHE A 126 5.89 -19.65 4.81
C PHE A 126 6.34 -18.88 6.07
N ASP A 127 6.88 -17.67 5.88
CA ASP A 127 7.33 -16.85 7.01
C ASP A 127 6.14 -16.12 7.65
N TYR A 128 5.52 -16.80 8.61
CA TYR A 128 4.42 -16.27 9.43
C TYR A 128 4.73 -14.93 10.11
N ARG A 129 6.01 -14.60 10.32
CA ARG A 129 6.41 -13.33 10.94
C ARG A 129 6.22 -12.15 9.99
N VAL A 130 6.52 -12.35 8.71
CA VAL A 130 6.32 -11.34 7.67
C VAL A 130 4.84 -11.08 7.46
N ALA A 131 4.02 -12.13 7.35
CA ALA A 131 2.58 -12.01 7.24
C ALA A 131 1.95 -11.32 8.47
N LEU A 132 2.35 -11.70 9.69
CA LEU A 132 1.87 -11.06 10.91
C LEU A 132 2.29 -9.58 10.98
N GLY A 133 3.55 -9.28 10.66
CA GLY A 133 4.07 -7.90 10.61
C GLY A 133 3.32 -7.03 9.60
N ALA A 134 3.01 -7.59 8.42
CA ALA A 134 2.22 -6.95 7.38
C ALA A 134 0.80 -6.60 7.85
N ILE A 135 0.14 -7.54 8.53
CA ILE A 135 -1.20 -7.35 9.11
C ILE A 135 -1.15 -6.26 10.20
N CYS A 136 -0.23 -6.37 11.15
CA CYS A 136 -0.07 -5.38 12.22
C CYS A 136 0.19 -3.98 11.68
N LEU A 137 1.07 -3.84 10.70
CA LEU A 137 1.37 -2.57 10.04
C LEU A 137 0.12 -1.98 9.36
N THR A 138 -0.63 -2.81 8.63
CA THR A 138 -1.87 -2.39 7.96
C THR A 138 -2.89 -1.86 8.98
N LEU A 139 -3.07 -2.55 10.11
CA LEU A 139 -3.98 -2.13 11.17
C LEU A 139 -3.55 -0.80 11.82
N ILE A 140 -2.25 -0.60 12.05
CA ILE A 140 -1.71 0.65 12.59
C ILE A 140 -1.99 1.82 11.65
N LEU A 141 -1.76 1.64 10.34
CA LEU A 141 -1.99 2.68 9.33
C LEU A 141 -3.47 3.04 9.20
N ILE A 142 -4.35 2.03 9.25
CA ILE A 142 -5.81 2.24 9.30
C ILE A 142 -6.19 3.02 10.57
N GLY A 143 -5.65 2.63 11.73
CA GLY A 143 -5.84 3.34 13.00
C GLY A 143 -5.41 4.81 12.94
N MET A 144 -4.26 5.09 12.34
CA MET A 144 -3.76 6.45 12.15
C MET A 144 -4.67 7.28 11.23
N GLY A 145 -5.08 6.72 10.09
CA GLY A 145 -5.96 7.42 9.15
C GLY A 145 -7.35 7.70 9.73
N THR A 146 -7.93 6.73 10.44
CA THR A 146 -9.23 6.89 11.11
C THR A 146 -9.16 7.95 12.21
N ALA A 147 -8.12 7.95 13.05
CA ALA A 147 -7.90 8.98 14.07
C ALA A 147 -7.80 10.38 13.45
N ARG A 148 -7.01 10.53 12.37
CA ARG A 148 -6.90 11.79 11.63
C ARG A 148 -8.25 12.24 11.06
N GLY A 149 -9.03 11.33 10.48
CA GLY A 149 -10.36 11.62 9.95
C GLY A 149 -11.33 12.14 11.02
N ILE A 150 -11.28 11.58 12.23
CA ILE A 150 -12.09 12.02 13.38
C ILE A 150 -11.69 13.44 13.82
N VAL A 151 -10.39 13.73 13.91
CA VAL A 151 -9.90 15.06 14.31
C VAL A 151 -10.32 16.14 13.31
N LEU A 152 -10.14 15.90 12.01
CA LEU A 152 -10.58 16.85 10.97
C LEU A 152 -12.07 17.16 11.06
N ARG A 153 -12.88 16.14 11.38
CA ARG A 153 -14.33 16.30 11.52
C ARG A 153 -14.70 17.20 12.69
N ARG A 154 -14.02 17.05 13.84
CA ARG A 154 -14.24 17.93 15.01
C ARG A 154 -13.94 19.38 14.67
N GLN A 155 -12.80 19.63 14.02
CA GLN A 155 -12.39 20.97 13.57
C GLN A 155 -13.39 21.60 12.60
N LEU A 156 -13.92 20.82 11.65
CA LEU A 156 -14.95 21.31 10.72
C LEU A 156 -16.23 21.72 11.45
N VAL A 157 -16.73 20.90 12.38
CA VAL A 157 -17.94 21.20 13.15
C VAL A 157 -17.77 22.46 14.00
N GLU A 158 -16.61 22.61 14.67
CA GLU A 158 -16.28 23.82 15.44
C GLU A 158 -16.20 25.07 14.55
N SER A 159 -15.64 24.96 13.35
CA SER A 159 -15.54 26.08 12.39
C SER A 159 -16.90 26.52 11.82
N PHE A 160 -17.88 25.61 11.78
CA PHE A 160 -19.25 25.95 11.38
C PHE A 160 -20.02 26.60 12.52
N ARG A 161 -19.86 26.11 13.75
CA ARG A 161 -20.51 26.67 14.94
C ARG A 161 -20.08 28.13 15.18
N THR A 162 -18.78 28.37 15.20
CA THR A 162 -18.18 29.72 15.37
C THR A 162 -18.62 30.71 14.29
N ARG A 163 -18.84 30.26 13.04
CA ARG A 163 -19.36 31.12 11.96
C ARG A 163 -20.86 31.41 12.07
N HIS A 164 -21.62 30.53 12.70
CA HIS A 164 -23.05 30.75 12.93
C HIS A 164 -23.28 31.70 14.11
N ASP A 165 -22.45 31.62 15.16
CA ASP A 165 -22.55 32.50 16.33
C ASP A 165 -22.04 33.93 16.07
N ALA A 166 -21.36 34.17 14.95
CA ALA A 166 -20.85 35.48 14.53
C ALA A 166 -21.80 36.27 13.60
N LYS A 167 -23.01 35.75 13.33
CA LYS A 167 -24.07 36.41 12.57
C LYS A 167 -25.25 36.70 13.48
#